data_AF-A0A3B8L4Y6-F1
#
_entry.id   AF-A0A3B8L4Y6-F1
#
_cell.length_a   1.000
_cell.length_b   1.000
_cell.length_c   1.000
_cell.angle_alpha   90.00
_cell.angle_beta   90.00
_cell.angle_gamma   90.00
#
_symmetry.space_group_name_H-M   'P 1'
#
loop_
_entity.id
_entity.type
_entity.pdbx_description
1 polymer ?
#
loop_
_entity_poly.entity_id
_entity_poly.type
_entity_poly.pdbx_seq_one_letter_code
_entity_poly.pdbx_strand_id
1 'polypeptide(L)'
;HLLNFTELKHRLLPSADRPIAALLEDLEASGLLDETLVVWNSEFGRTPRINKNAGRDHWGPCNSVVMAGGGVPGGQVFGATDDQAAYPTAEKVTQDDIAATIYHLLGLEAETRVRDRLNRPHAIALGEPIHKLIGGHCQVEPTRDPVPRLHVPRVGPLETMLRENGNRFLCLEAGNPDSETHWTLQGLKTATDDDATGRSLDDTPATLTYKGIFWNHFDYTSVLIRWSKPTTLRGVRLALAGKPVPIPKQLLAAKPSTIWQVNVPTGLVPTIPNGPGKLVVSLTAPGRQLAGFAVTGDPVRDMVLQRFELA
;
A
#
# COMPACT_ATOMS: atom_id res chain seq x y z
N HIS A 1 16.81 -4.31 20.68
CA HIS A 1 17.45 -2.97 20.83
C HIS A 1 18.68 -3.04 21.72
N LEU A 2 19.66 -2.15 21.58
CA LEU A 2 20.93 -2.16 22.33
C LEU A 2 21.37 -0.76 22.77
N LEU A 3 22.10 -0.69 23.88
CA LEU A 3 22.75 0.51 24.43
C LEU A 3 21.84 1.74 24.53
N ASN A 4 20.54 1.55 24.80
CA ASN A 4 19.57 2.66 24.77
C ASN A 4 19.97 3.80 25.72
N PHE A 5 20.53 3.51 26.89
CA PHE A 5 20.93 4.55 27.85
C PHE A 5 22.01 5.50 27.31
N THR A 6 23.04 4.93 26.65
CA THR A 6 24.14 5.71 26.08
C THR A 6 23.71 6.39 24.79
N GLU A 7 23.10 5.64 23.87
CA GLU A 7 22.69 6.15 22.56
C GLU A 7 21.64 7.24 22.66
N LEU A 8 20.62 7.08 23.52
CA LEU A 8 19.59 8.10 23.70
C LEU A 8 20.18 9.35 24.34
N LYS A 9 20.98 9.22 25.41
CA LYS A 9 21.52 10.37 26.14
C LYS A 9 22.50 11.20 25.30
N HIS A 10 23.39 10.56 24.56
CA HIS A 10 24.52 11.25 23.94
C HIS A 10 24.33 11.54 22.45
N ARG A 11 23.47 10.80 21.76
CA ARG A 11 23.32 10.93 20.30
C ARG A 11 21.89 11.20 19.88
N LEU A 12 20.95 10.31 20.21
CA LEU A 12 19.64 10.32 19.60
C LEU A 12 18.70 11.40 20.16
N LEU A 13 18.58 11.54 21.48
CA LEU A 13 17.69 12.56 22.07
C LEU A 13 18.19 13.97 21.81
N PRO A 14 19.48 14.33 22.01
CA PRO A 14 19.94 15.69 21.70
C PRO A 14 19.74 16.10 20.24
N SER A 15 19.88 15.15 19.30
CA SER A 15 19.65 15.40 17.87
C SER A 15 18.18 15.54 17.50
N ALA A 16 17.24 15.08 18.33
CA ALA A 16 15.81 15.24 18.11
C ALA A 16 15.25 16.45 18.87
N ASP A 17 15.61 16.60 20.15
CA ASP A 17 15.11 17.61 21.08
C ASP A 17 15.46 19.04 20.64
N ARG A 18 16.74 19.29 20.31
CA ARG A 18 17.20 20.64 19.96
C ARG A 18 16.52 21.22 18.71
N PRO A 19 16.40 20.47 17.58
CA PRO A 19 15.70 21.01 16.41
C PRO A 19 14.20 21.21 16.63
N ILE A 20 13.56 20.38 17.46
CA ILE A 20 12.13 20.55 17.78
C ILE A 20 11.94 21.83 18.61
N ALA A 21 12.78 22.05 19.63
CA ALA A 21 12.74 23.28 20.41
C ALA A 21 12.97 24.52 19.55
N ALA A 22 14.01 24.51 18.69
CA ALA A 22 14.29 25.62 17.78
C ALA A 22 13.14 25.88 16.80
N LEU A 23 12.51 24.83 16.25
CA LEU A 23 11.35 24.99 15.37
C LEU A 23 10.18 25.68 16.09
N LEU A 24 9.89 25.29 17.34
CA LEU A 24 8.81 25.90 18.11
C LEU A 24 9.10 27.37 18.42
N GLU A 25 10.33 27.69 18.84
CA GLU A 25 10.78 29.06 19.10
C GLU A 25 10.72 29.93 17.84
N ASP A 26 11.15 29.40 16.69
CA ASP A 26 11.11 30.12 15.40
C ASP A 26 9.66 30.37 14.94
N LEU A 27 8.77 29.39 15.10
CA LEU A 27 7.34 29.52 14.78
C LEU A 27 6.66 30.54 15.70
N GLU A 28 7.01 30.57 16.99
CA GLU A 28 6.50 31.55 17.94
C GLU A 28 7.00 32.96 17.59
N ALA A 29 8.30 33.12 17.37
CA ALA A 29 8.92 34.41 17.04
C ALA A 29 8.41 34.99 15.71
N SER A 30 8.01 34.14 14.77
CA SER A 30 7.42 34.53 13.49
C SER A 30 5.89 34.69 13.52
N GLY A 31 5.24 34.39 14.65
CA GLY A 31 3.78 34.46 14.80
C GLY A 31 3.02 33.38 14.03
N LEU A 32 3.71 32.32 13.59
CA LEU A 32 3.13 31.21 12.81
C LEU A 32 2.68 30.03 13.69
N LEU A 33 3.08 29.98 14.96
CA LEU A 33 2.78 28.86 15.85
C LEU A 33 1.26 28.67 16.04
N ASP A 34 0.50 29.76 16.10
CA ASP A 34 -0.96 29.69 16.28
C ASP A 34 -1.69 29.06 15.09
N GLU A 35 -1.10 29.09 13.88
CA GLU A 35 -1.66 28.48 12.67
C GLU A 35 -0.92 27.21 12.21
N THR A 36 0.12 26.78 12.95
CA THR A 36 0.93 25.60 12.63
C THR A 36 0.87 24.57 13.74
N LEU A 37 0.26 23.42 13.48
CA LEU A 37 0.29 22.28 14.39
C LEU A 37 1.59 21.48 14.20
N VAL A 38 2.41 21.43 15.25
CA VAL A 38 3.60 20.56 15.32
C VAL A 38 3.24 19.29 16.09
N VAL A 39 3.45 18.13 15.45
CA VAL A 39 3.21 16.80 16.06
C VAL A 39 4.49 15.98 16.04
N TRP A 40 4.91 15.52 17.21
CA TRP A 40 6.02 14.56 17.36
C TRP A 40 5.50 13.27 17.98
N ASN A 41 5.59 12.18 17.23
CA ASN A 41 5.00 10.88 17.55
C ASN A 41 5.99 9.74 17.24
N SER A 42 5.74 8.57 17.81
CA SER A 42 6.49 7.33 17.53
C SER A 42 5.52 6.16 17.32
N GLU A 43 5.91 5.19 16.48
CA GLU A 43 5.11 4.00 16.18
C GLU A 43 4.86 3.10 17.42
N PHE A 44 5.78 3.11 18.39
CA PHE A 44 5.71 2.30 19.62
C PHE A 44 6.59 2.90 20.72
N GLY A 45 6.26 2.60 21.98
CA GLY A 45 7.11 2.88 23.12
C GLY A 45 8.17 1.80 23.35
N ARG A 46 8.60 1.70 24.61
CA ARG A 46 9.71 0.82 25.03
C ARG A 46 9.33 -0.04 26.21
N THR A 47 9.79 -1.30 26.19
CA THR A 47 9.49 -2.25 27.25
C THR A 47 9.89 -1.69 28.62
N PRO A 48 9.11 -1.96 29.68
CA PRO A 48 9.52 -1.61 31.05
C PRO A 48 10.78 -2.37 31.50
N ARG A 49 11.07 -3.50 30.83
CA ARG A 49 12.22 -4.37 31.07
C ARG A 49 13.44 -3.98 30.23
N ILE A 50 14.61 -3.97 30.88
CA ILE A 50 15.91 -3.85 30.22
C ILE A 50 16.33 -5.24 29.71
N ASN A 51 16.74 -5.31 28.45
CA ASN A 51 17.23 -6.54 27.82
C ASN A 51 18.73 -6.75 28.06
N LYS A 52 19.26 -7.90 27.60
CA LYS A 52 20.67 -8.30 27.81
C LYS A 52 21.70 -7.34 27.18
N ASN A 53 21.27 -6.48 26.26
CA ASN A 53 22.15 -5.58 25.51
C ASN A 53 22.07 -4.13 26.03
N ALA A 54 21.63 -3.93 27.28
CA ALA A 54 21.37 -2.61 27.86
C ALA A 54 20.38 -1.77 27.01
N GLY A 55 19.41 -2.43 26.39
CA GLY A 55 18.34 -1.79 25.62
C GLY A 55 16.95 -2.05 26.18
N ARG A 56 15.93 -1.46 25.56
CA ARG A 56 14.51 -1.74 25.76
C ARG A 56 13.85 -2.02 24.41
N ASP A 57 13.10 -3.10 24.33
CA ASP A 57 12.52 -3.58 23.07
C ASP A 57 11.22 -2.86 22.71
N HIS A 58 10.62 -3.20 21.57
CA HIS A 58 9.38 -2.56 21.10
C HIS A 58 8.23 -2.82 22.07
N TRP A 59 7.44 -1.78 22.34
CA TRP A 59 6.29 -1.87 23.23
C TRP A 59 5.11 -1.06 22.68
N GLY A 60 4.20 -1.76 22.02
CA GLY A 60 2.98 -1.17 21.47
C GLY A 60 1.95 -0.65 22.50
N PRO A 61 1.81 -1.22 23.71
CA PRO A 61 0.74 -0.81 24.64
C PRO A 61 0.80 0.64 25.14
N CYS A 62 1.95 1.30 25.11
CA CYS A 62 2.12 2.64 25.64
C CYS A 62 3.23 3.39 24.90
N ASN A 63 2.95 4.63 24.48
CA ASN A 63 3.91 5.61 23.96
C ASN A 63 3.52 7.01 24.46
N SER A 64 4.26 8.03 24.02
CA SER A 64 3.94 9.44 24.30
C SER A 64 3.96 10.21 22.99
N VAL A 65 3.08 11.22 22.89
CA VAL A 65 2.95 12.10 21.72
C VAL A 65 3.06 13.53 22.21
N VAL A 66 3.79 14.37 21.48
CA VAL A 66 3.89 15.81 21.74
C VAL A 66 3.14 16.54 20.64
N MET A 67 2.29 17.49 21.03
CA MET A 67 1.53 18.36 20.14
C MET A 67 1.64 19.80 20.63
N ALA A 68 1.84 20.75 19.72
CA ALA A 68 1.93 22.18 20.04
C ALA A 68 1.52 23.05 18.84
N GLY A 69 0.91 24.20 19.11
CA GLY A 69 0.47 25.14 18.08
C GLY A 69 -0.82 24.71 17.38
N GLY A 70 -1.30 25.51 16.43
CA GLY A 70 -2.47 25.18 15.61
C GLY A 70 -3.72 24.80 16.41
N GLY A 71 -3.99 25.49 17.53
CA GLY A 71 -5.12 25.21 18.43
C GLY A 71 -4.81 24.31 19.64
N VAL A 72 -3.63 23.71 19.71
CA VAL A 72 -3.15 22.95 20.89
C VAL A 72 -2.29 23.85 21.79
N PRO A 73 -2.78 24.24 22.99
CA PRO A 73 -1.96 24.97 23.93
C PRO A 73 -0.81 24.11 24.44
N GLY A 74 0.39 24.69 24.51
CA GLY A 74 1.54 24.09 25.16
C GLY A 74 1.42 24.07 26.69
N GLY A 75 2.40 23.46 27.36
CA GLY A 75 2.51 23.51 28.83
C GLY A 75 1.56 22.58 29.60
N GLN A 76 0.91 21.64 28.93
CA GLN A 76 0.02 20.65 29.54
C GLN A 76 0.55 19.22 29.39
N VAL A 77 0.17 18.37 30.33
CA VAL A 77 0.38 16.91 30.28
C VAL A 77 -0.99 16.26 30.33
N PHE A 78 -1.27 15.40 29.35
CA PHE A 78 -2.54 14.70 29.22
C PHE A 78 -2.36 13.20 29.40
N GLY A 79 -3.16 12.61 30.29
CA GLY A 79 -3.11 11.19 30.63
C GLY A 79 -2.01 10.82 31.64
N ALA A 80 -2.00 9.53 31.99
CA ALA A 80 -1.03 8.96 32.91
C ALA A 80 -0.76 7.50 32.57
N THR A 81 0.38 6.99 33.04
CA THR A 81 0.78 5.59 32.94
C THR A 81 0.92 4.96 34.32
N ASP A 82 1.15 3.65 34.36
CA ASP A 82 1.62 2.99 35.58
C ASP A 82 3.04 3.46 35.97
N ASP A 83 3.50 3.01 37.14
CA ASP A 83 4.82 3.33 37.72
C ASP A 83 6.00 2.85 36.87
N GLN A 84 5.75 1.92 35.93
CA GLN A 84 6.75 1.38 35.01
C GLN A 84 6.69 2.01 33.62
N ALA A 85 5.75 2.93 33.38
CA ALA A 85 5.39 3.46 32.06
C ALA A 85 5.05 2.37 31.03
N ALA A 86 4.50 1.23 31.49
CA ALA A 86 4.18 0.09 30.65
C ALA A 86 2.77 0.19 30.07
N TYR A 87 1.80 0.70 30.82
CA TYR A 87 0.42 0.80 30.39
C TYR A 87 -0.20 2.16 30.77
N PRO A 88 -1.11 2.73 29.94
CA PRO A 88 -1.90 3.88 30.32
C PRO A 88 -2.85 3.56 31.49
N THR A 89 -2.96 4.46 32.45
CA THR A 89 -3.80 4.33 33.66
C THR A 89 -4.90 5.38 33.76
N ALA A 90 -4.75 6.53 33.09
CA ALA A 90 -5.76 7.58 33.03
C ALA A 90 -5.79 8.26 31.66
N GLU A 91 -7.00 8.67 31.22
CA GLU A 91 -7.25 9.39 29.96
C GLU A 91 -6.51 8.75 28.76
N LYS A 92 -6.69 7.43 28.61
CA LYS A 92 -6.07 6.67 27.53
C LYS A 92 -6.58 7.19 26.19
N VAL A 93 -5.63 7.56 25.33
CA VAL A 93 -5.87 7.93 23.94
C VAL A 93 -5.22 6.92 23.00
N THR A 94 -5.79 6.78 21.82
CA THR A 94 -5.29 5.93 20.74
C THR A 94 -4.66 6.77 19.64
N GLN A 95 -3.94 6.11 18.72
CA GLN A 95 -3.42 6.78 17.53
C GLN A 95 -4.53 7.30 16.63
N ASP A 96 -5.70 6.67 16.66
CA ASP A 96 -6.88 7.10 15.91
C ASP A 96 -7.46 8.40 16.49
N ASP A 97 -7.42 8.58 17.82
CA ASP A 97 -7.84 9.83 18.48
C ASP A 97 -6.89 10.99 18.17
N ILE A 98 -5.58 10.70 18.07
CA ILE A 98 -4.57 11.68 17.62
C ILE A 98 -4.84 12.09 16.17
N ALA A 99 -5.10 11.14 15.28
CA ALA A 99 -5.44 11.43 13.88
C ALA A 99 -6.74 12.25 13.79
N ALA A 100 -7.78 11.89 14.53
CA ALA A 100 -9.04 12.63 14.59
C ALA A 100 -8.83 14.06 15.10
N THR A 101 -7.98 14.25 16.11
CA THR A 101 -7.62 15.58 16.62
C THR A 101 -6.94 16.44 15.55
N ILE A 102 -6.00 15.87 14.79
CA ILE A 102 -5.32 16.59 13.69
C ILE A 102 -6.34 17.01 12.62
N TYR A 103 -7.22 16.10 12.20
CA TYR A 103 -8.23 16.42 11.19
C TYR A 103 -9.24 17.45 11.67
N HIS A 104 -9.66 17.36 12.94
CA HIS A 104 -10.52 18.36 13.56
C HIS A 104 -9.89 19.76 13.55
N LEU A 105 -8.60 19.87 13.87
CA LEU A 105 -7.84 21.14 13.80
C LEU A 105 -7.62 21.65 12.36
N LEU A 106 -7.83 20.79 11.35
CA LEU A 106 -7.90 21.17 9.94
C LEU A 106 -9.32 21.47 9.47
N GLY A 107 -10.32 21.41 10.36
CA GLY A 107 -11.73 21.67 10.04
C GLY A 107 -12.42 20.53 9.31
N LEU A 108 -11.92 19.31 9.49
CA LEU A 108 -12.47 18.09 8.90
C LEU A 108 -13.03 17.20 10.01
N GLU A 109 -14.26 16.71 9.82
CA GLU A 109 -14.86 15.73 10.73
C GLU A 109 -14.24 14.34 10.53
N ALA A 110 -14.00 13.59 11.60
CA ALA A 110 -13.31 12.29 11.56
C ALA A 110 -14.00 11.27 10.62
N GLU A 111 -15.33 11.34 10.52
CA GLU A 111 -16.16 10.48 9.69
C GLU A 111 -16.13 10.87 8.21
N THR A 112 -15.48 12.00 7.85
CA THR A 112 -15.31 12.43 6.46
C THR A 112 -14.75 11.27 5.64
N ARG A 113 -15.46 10.91 4.57
CA ARG A 113 -15.14 9.72 3.78
C ARG A 113 -14.23 10.09 2.62
N VAL A 114 -12.97 9.68 2.71
CA VAL A 114 -12.09 9.64 1.55
C VAL A 114 -12.28 8.34 0.80
N ARG A 115 -12.23 8.42 -0.52
CA ARG A 115 -12.31 7.24 -1.37
C ARG A 115 -10.91 6.84 -1.78
N ASP A 116 -10.60 5.56 -1.58
CA ASP A 116 -9.33 5.00 -2.04
C ASP A 116 -9.30 4.87 -3.58
N ARG A 117 -8.23 4.28 -4.10
CA ARG A 117 -8.06 4.01 -5.54
C ARG A 117 -9.13 3.08 -6.13
N LEU A 118 -9.97 2.46 -5.30
CA LEU A 118 -11.06 1.57 -5.67
C LEU A 118 -12.43 2.17 -5.41
N ASN A 119 -12.50 3.47 -5.15
CA ASN A 119 -13.74 4.16 -4.81
C ASN A 119 -14.40 3.65 -3.51
N ARG A 120 -13.70 2.85 -2.69
CA ARG A 120 -14.22 2.38 -1.40
C ARG A 120 -14.16 3.53 -0.39
N PRO A 121 -15.25 3.82 0.33
CA PRO A 121 -15.26 4.91 1.29
C PRO A 121 -14.59 4.47 2.60
N HIS A 122 -13.57 5.21 3.02
CA HIS A 122 -12.92 5.07 4.32
C HIS A 122 -13.06 6.39 5.08
N ALA A 123 -13.40 6.32 6.36
CA ALA A 123 -13.30 7.49 7.22
C ALA A 123 -11.83 7.94 7.30
N ILE A 124 -11.59 9.24 7.40
CA ILE A 124 -10.23 9.78 7.52
C ILE A 124 -9.60 9.45 8.88
N ALA A 125 -10.41 9.28 9.92
CA ALA A 125 -9.99 8.74 11.21
C ALA A 125 -11.10 7.84 11.81
N LEU A 126 -10.73 6.98 12.75
CA LEU A 126 -11.65 6.06 13.44
C LEU A 126 -11.85 6.40 14.92
N GLY A 127 -11.08 7.35 15.45
CA GLY A 127 -11.12 7.80 16.83
C GLY A 127 -11.84 9.14 16.95
N GLU A 128 -11.81 9.68 18.16
CA GLU A 128 -12.50 10.93 18.51
C GLU A 128 -11.47 12.05 18.77
N PRO A 129 -11.75 13.31 18.40
CA PRO A 129 -10.89 14.42 18.76
C PRO A 129 -10.73 14.53 20.28
N ILE A 130 -9.49 14.73 20.74
CA ILE A 130 -9.15 14.87 22.15
C ILE A 130 -9.46 16.31 22.57
N HIS A 131 -10.74 16.64 22.73
CA HIS A 131 -11.19 18.02 23.00
C HIS A 131 -10.56 18.64 24.25
N LYS A 132 -10.21 17.82 25.25
CA LYS A 132 -9.52 18.28 26.47
C LYS A 132 -8.09 18.79 26.21
N LEU A 133 -7.47 18.36 25.10
CA LEU A 133 -6.14 18.81 24.69
C LEU A 133 -6.20 20.12 23.89
N ILE A 134 -7.37 20.48 23.37
CA ILE A 134 -7.58 21.65 22.50
C ILE A 134 -8.06 22.82 23.36
N GLY A 135 -7.57 24.03 23.07
CA GLY A 135 -7.96 25.21 23.85
C GLY A 135 -7.48 26.57 23.32
N GLY A 136 -6.90 26.62 22.12
CA GLY A 136 -6.46 27.86 21.48
C GLY A 136 -7.55 28.56 20.65
N HIS A 137 -7.25 29.77 20.16
CA HIS A 137 -8.15 30.60 19.33
C HIS A 137 -8.40 30.07 17.90
N CYS A 138 -7.96 28.85 17.57
CA CYS A 138 -8.24 28.24 16.27
C CYS A 138 -9.72 27.87 16.15
N GLN A 139 -10.50 28.76 15.54
CA GLN A 139 -11.79 28.43 14.95
C GLN A 139 -11.53 28.09 13.49
N VAL A 140 -11.61 26.81 13.13
CA VAL A 140 -11.45 26.42 11.73
C VAL A 140 -12.76 26.73 11.00
N GLU A 141 -12.72 27.60 9.99
CA GLU A 141 -13.82 27.68 9.04
C GLU A 141 -13.86 26.37 8.23
N PRO A 142 -15.01 25.68 8.14
CA PRO A 142 -15.12 24.44 7.37
C PRO A 142 -14.65 24.68 5.93
N THR A 143 -13.62 23.95 5.49
CA THR A 143 -13.20 24.02 4.10
C THR A 143 -14.25 23.34 3.21
N ARG A 144 -14.56 23.96 2.06
CA ARG A 144 -15.43 23.36 1.05
C ARG A 144 -14.89 22.00 0.62
N ASP A 145 -15.81 21.09 0.29
CA ASP A 145 -15.52 19.75 -0.20
C ASP A 145 -14.29 19.73 -1.12
N PRO A 146 -13.37 18.76 -0.92
CA PRO A 146 -12.18 18.67 -1.74
C PRO A 146 -12.56 18.65 -3.22
N VAL A 147 -11.78 19.35 -4.04
CA VAL A 147 -11.99 19.40 -5.50
C VAL A 147 -12.18 17.96 -6.00
N PRO A 148 -13.33 17.64 -6.63
CA PRO A 148 -13.58 16.29 -7.13
C PRO A 148 -12.43 15.87 -8.03
N ARG A 149 -11.86 14.68 -7.79
CA ARG A 149 -10.84 14.15 -8.70
C ARG A 149 -11.50 14.01 -10.08
N LEU A 150 -10.94 14.72 -11.06
CA LEU A 150 -11.46 14.78 -12.43
C LEU A 150 -11.40 13.42 -13.16
N HIS A 151 -10.63 12.45 -12.63
CA HIS A 151 -10.51 11.11 -13.22
C HIS A 151 -10.46 10.01 -12.15
N VAL A 152 -11.40 9.07 -12.25
CA VAL A 152 -11.42 7.83 -11.47
C VAL A 152 -10.86 6.72 -12.37
N PRO A 153 -9.70 6.11 -12.06
CA PRO A 153 -9.13 5.05 -12.89
C PRO A 153 -10.11 3.89 -13.04
N ARG A 154 -10.31 3.42 -14.27
CA ARG A 154 -11.09 2.21 -14.53
C ARG A 154 -10.28 1.00 -14.10
N VAL A 155 -10.85 0.19 -13.21
CA VAL A 155 -10.23 -1.07 -12.75
C VAL A 155 -10.96 -2.22 -13.43
N GLY A 156 -10.20 -3.14 -14.04
CA GLY A 156 -10.78 -4.32 -14.67
C GLY A 156 -11.09 -5.44 -13.66
N PRO A 157 -11.78 -6.50 -14.08
CA PRO A 157 -12.30 -7.51 -13.16
C PRO A 157 -11.21 -8.43 -12.58
N LEU A 158 -10.10 -8.68 -13.28
CA LEU A 158 -8.95 -9.41 -12.74
C LEU A 158 -8.28 -8.60 -11.63
N GLU A 159 -8.08 -7.31 -11.87
CA GLU A 159 -7.48 -6.42 -10.88
C GLU A 159 -8.39 -6.19 -9.68
N THR A 160 -9.70 -6.02 -9.89
CA THR A 160 -10.69 -5.93 -8.80
C THR A 160 -10.63 -7.17 -7.91
N MET A 161 -10.66 -8.37 -8.51
CA MET A 161 -10.56 -9.63 -7.76
C MET A 161 -9.28 -9.72 -6.93
N LEU A 162 -8.12 -9.42 -7.54
CA LEU A 162 -6.83 -9.49 -6.85
C LEU A 162 -6.73 -8.51 -5.69
N ARG A 163 -7.29 -7.30 -5.85
CA ARG A 163 -7.31 -6.28 -4.79
C ARG A 163 -8.25 -6.66 -3.65
N GLU A 164 -9.46 -7.14 -3.96
CA GLU A 164 -10.45 -7.52 -2.94
C GLU A 164 -10.07 -8.80 -2.19
N ASN A 165 -9.38 -9.74 -2.83
CA ASN A 165 -8.84 -10.92 -2.18
C ASN A 165 -7.54 -10.61 -1.39
N GLY A 166 -7.02 -9.39 -1.46
CA GLY A 166 -5.83 -8.97 -0.72
C GLY A 166 -4.53 -9.58 -1.24
N ASN A 167 -4.49 -9.97 -2.52
CA ASN A 167 -3.26 -10.51 -3.11
C ASN A 167 -2.18 -9.42 -3.17
N ARG A 168 -0.93 -9.84 -3.03
CA ARG A 168 0.21 -9.09 -3.56
C ARG A 168 0.32 -9.39 -5.05
N PHE A 169 0.21 -8.38 -5.91
CA PHE A 169 0.22 -8.61 -7.36
C PHE A 169 0.79 -7.45 -8.18
N LEU A 170 1.17 -7.75 -9.42
CA LEU A 170 1.25 -6.79 -10.52
C LEU A 170 0.30 -7.27 -11.61
N CYS A 171 -0.59 -6.40 -12.07
CA CYS A 171 -1.65 -6.74 -13.01
C CYS A 171 -1.61 -5.82 -14.24
N LEU A 172 -1.91 -6.42 -15.39
CA LEU A 172 -2.25 -5.75 -16.63
C LEU A 172 -3.67 -6.17 -16.99
N GLU A 173 -4.57 -5.20 -17.12
CA GLU A 173 -5.87 -5.38 -17.79
C GLU A 173 -5.71 -4.93 -19.24
N ALA A 174 -5.58 -5.89 -20.14
CA ALA A 174 -5.28 -5.62 -21.54
C ALA A 174 -6.50 -4.96 -22.21
N GLY A 175 -6.28 -3.85 -22.92
CA GLY A 175 -7.34 -3.02 -23.48
C GLY A 175 -7.92 -1.99 -22.50
N ASN A 176 -7.47 -1.96 -21.23
CA ASN A 176 -7.83 -0.90 -20.28
C ASN A 176 -6.78 0.22 -20.32
N PRO A 177 -7.11 1.44 -20.79
CA PRO A 177 -6.14 2.53 -20.93
C PRO A 177 -5.45 2.90 -19.62
N ASP A 178 -6.17 2.85 -18.48
CA ASP A 178 -5.61 3.22 -17.17
C ASP A 178 -4.59 2.17 -16.71
N SER A 179 -4.93 0.88 -16.85
CA SER A 179 -4.01 -0.22 -16.50
C SER A 179 -2.77 -0.22 -17.40
N GLU A 180 -2.96 -0.03 -18.71
CA GLU A 180 -1.87 -0.04 -19.70
C GLU A 180 -0.88 1.13 -19.52
N THR A 181 -1.27 2.23 -18.86
CA THR A 181 -0.31 3.33 -18.55
C THR A 181 0.89 2.84 -17.74
N HIS A 182 0.71 1.79 -16.92
CA HIS A 182 1.75 1.19 -16.08
C HIS A 182 2.68 0.23 -16.83
N TRP A 183 2.43 -0.02 -18.11
CA TRP A 183 3.15 -1.02 -18.90
C TRP A 183 3.67 -0.45 -20.22
N THR A 184 4.80 -0.98 -20.68
CA THR A 184 5.25 -0.86 -22.06
C THR A 184 4.92 -2.16 -22.76
N LEU A 185 4.07 -2.08 -23.78
CA LEU A 185 3.55 -3.23 -24.52
C LEU A 185 4.15 -3.27 -25.93
N GLN A 186 4.69 -4.41 -26.34
CA GLN A 186 5.22 -4.65 -27.68
C GLN A 186 4.68 -5.99 -28.21
N GLY A 187 4.36 -6.06 -29.51
CA GLY A 187 3.82 -7.28 -30.12
C GLY A 187 2.36 -7.59 -29.77
N LEU A 188 1.66 -6.68 -29.10
CA LEU A 188 0.22 -6.73 -28.85
C LEU A 188 -0.51 -5.83 -29.84
N LYS A 189 -1.59 -6.34 -30.44
CA LYS A 189 -2.46 -5.59 -31.35
C LYS A 189 -3.80 -5.29 -30.66
N THR A 190 -4.48 -4.21 -31.05
CA THR A 190 -5.88 -3.99 -30.63
C THR A 190 -6.74 -5.17 -31.07
N ALA A 191 -7.73 -5.54 -30.26
CA ALA A 191 -8.68 -6.58 -30.63
C ALA A 191 -9.38 -6.22 -31.96
N THR A 192 -9.64 -7.23 -32.78
CA THR A 192 -10.22 -7.07 -34.13
C THR A 192 -11.74 -7.21 -34.17
N ASP A 193 -12.35 -7.57 -33.04
CA ASP A 193 -13.81 -7.73 -32.90
C ASP A 193 -14.35 -6.52 -32.13
N ASP A 194 -15.38 -5.85 -32.65
CA ASP A 194 -15.97 -4.60 -32.10
C ASP A 194 -16.50 -4.75 -30.64
N ASP A 195 -16.69 -5.99 -30.17
CA ASP A 195 -17.19 -6.33 -28.82
C ASP A 195 -16.16 -6.98 -27.88
N ALA A 196 -14.90 -7.17 -28.31
CA ALA A 196 -13.91 -7.88 -27.49
C ALA A 196 -12.94 -6.93 -26.77
N THR A 197 -13.04 -6.86 -25.44
CA THR A 197 -12.00 -6.24 -24.59
C THR A 197 -10.75 -7.10 -24.59
N GLY A 198 -9.58 -6.53 -24.92
CA GLY A 198 -8.30 -7.24 -24.86
C GLY A 198 -7.26 -6.78 -25.88
N ARG A 199 -6.16 -7.52 -25.95
CA ARG A 199 -5.09 -7.36 -26.94
C ARG A 199 -4.78 -8.69 -27.64
N SER A 200 -4.73 -8.68 -28.96
CA SER A 200 -4.47 -9.88 -29.78
C SER A 200 -2.99 -10.25 -29.77
N LEU A 201 -2.72 -11.55 -29.71
CA LEU A 201 -1.40 -12.19 -29.77
C LEU A 201 -1.25 -12.99 -31.07
N ASP A 202 -0.06 -12.97 -31.65
CA ASP A 202 0.30 -13.74 -32.84
C ASP A 202 1.43 -14.75 -32.56
N ASP A 203 2.05 -15.26 -33.62
CA ASP A 203 3.18 -16.21 -33.55
C ASP A 203 4.47 -15.58 -32.99
N THR A 204 4.55 -14.26 -33.02
CA THR A 204 5.66 -13.49 -32.46
C THR A 204 5.43 -13.27 -30.96
N PRO A 205 6.47 -13.42 -30.11
CA PRO A 205 6.33 -13.13 -28.69
C PRO A 205 5.98 -11.66 -28.44
N ALA A 206 4.89 -11.41 -27.71
CA ALA A 206 4.63 -10.12 -27.12
C ALA A 206 5.50 -9.91 -25.88
N THR A 207 5.90 -8.67 -25.64
CA THR A 207 6.69 -8.27 -24.46
C THR A 207 5.91 -7.25 -23.63
N LEU A 208 5.68 -7.57 -22.36
CA LEU A 208 5.02 -6.71 -21.38
C LEU A 208 6.06 -6.29 -20.35
N THR A 209 6.42 -5.01 -20.33
CA THR A 209 7.40 -4.47 -19.38
C THR A 209 6.69 -3.57 -18.38
N TYR A 210 6.72 -3.93 -17.10
CA TYR A 210 6.19 -3.07 -16.04
C TYR A 210 7.09 -1.84 -15.88
N LYS A 211 6.50 -0.64 -15.88
CA LYS A 211 7.23 0.63 -15.77
C LYS A 211 7.62 0.96 -14.34
N GLY A 212 6.88 0.46 -13.35
CA GLY A 212 7.14 0.67 -11.94
C GLY A 212 8.27 -0.21 -11.40
N ILE A 213 8.50 -0.11 -10.09
CA ILE A 213 9.51 -0.91 -9.40
C ILE A 213 9.01 -2.35 -9.26
N PHE A 214 9.80 -3.31 -9.75
CA PHE A 214 9.61 -4.72 -9.46
C PHE A 214 10.55 -5.12 -8.33
N TRP A 215 9.96 -5.51 -7.20
CA TRP A 215 10.67 -5.95 -6.00
C TRP A 215 10.79 -7.48 -6.00
N ASN A 216 11.92 -7.98 -6.48
CA ASN A 216 12.15 -9.41 -6.69
C ASN A 216 12.26 -10.24 -5.40
N HIS A 217 12.37 -9.60 -4.23
CA HIS A 217 12.35 -10.27 -2.92
C HIS A 217 10.94 -10.62 -2.45
N PHE A 218 9.92 -10.10 -3.13
CA PHE A 218 8.56 -10.62 -2.95
C PHE A 218 8.46 -11.89 -3.79
N ASP A 219 8.41 -13.04 -3.13
CA ASP A 219 8.24 -14.34 -3.79
C ASP A 219 6.94 -14.36 -4.62
N TYR A 220 7.04 -14.10 -5.92
CA TYR A 220 5.91 -14.26 -6.85
C TYR A 220 5.82 -15.72 -7.24
N THR A 221 4.82 -16.42 -6.71
CA THR A 221 4.70 -17.88 -6.84
C THR A 221 3.75 -18.30 -7.94
N SER A 222 2.96 -17.37 -8.51
CA SER A 222 1.97 -17.72 -9.53
C SER A 222 1.76 -16.63 -10.59
N VAL A 223 1.45 -17.07 -11.80
CA VAL A 223 1.03 -16.24 -12.93
C VAL A 223 -0.41 -16.55 -13.27
N LEU A 224 -1.24 -15.51 -13.38
CA LEU A 224 -2.58 -15.61 -13.95
C LEU A 224 -2.58 -15.09 -15.39
N ILE A 225 -3.17 -15.87 -16.29
CA ILE A 225 -3.43 -15.48 -17.68
C ILE A 225 -4.94 -15.56 -17.91
N ARG A 226 -5.55 -14.43 -18.23
CA ARG A 226 -6.97 -14.33 -18.55
C ARG A 226 -7.13 -14.03 -20.04
N TRP A 227 -7.89 -14.87 -20.72
CA TRP A 227 -8.24 -14.76 -22.13
C TRP A 227 -9.63 -14.13 -22.28
N SER A 228 -9.87 -13.43 -23.39
CA SER A 228 -11.19 -12.86 -23.69
C SER A 228 -12.26 -13.92 -23.98
N LYS A 229 -11.87 -15.13 -24.40
CA LYS A 229 -12.75 -16.29 -24.66
C LYS A 229 -12.10 -17.57 -24.08
N PRO A 230 -12.90 -18.56 -23.60
CA PRO A 230 -12.36 -19.81 -23.09
C PRO A 230 -11.44 -20.51 -24.11
N THR A 231 -10.22 -20.85 -23.71
CA THR A 231 -9.24 -21.54 -24.58
C THR A 231 -8.29 -22.40 -23.75
N THR A 232 -7.51 -23.26 -24.41
CA THR A 232 -6.49 -24.10 -23.75
C THR A 232 -5.13 -23.41 -23.71
N LEU A 233 -4.21 -23.87 -22.85
CA LEU A 233 -2.81 -23.42 -22.84
C LEU A 233 -1.91 -24.07 -23.90
N ARG A 234 -2.44 -24.91 -24.80
CA ARG A 234 -1.60 -25.58 -25.82
C ARG A 234 -0.95 -24.57 -26.77
N GLY A 235 0.37 -24.66 -26.92
CA GLY A 235 1.13 -23.71 -27.75
C GLY A 235 1.33 -22.34 -27.12
N VAL A 236 0.89 -22.12 -25.86
CA VAL A 236 1.23 -20.92 -25.10
C VAL A 236 2.66 -21.05 -24.60
N ARG A 237 3.48 -20.01 -24.82
CA ARG A 237 4.83 -19.90 -24.26
C ARG A 237 4.88 -18.68 -23.36
N LEU A 238 5.38 -18.87 -22.15
CA LEU A 238 5.51 -17.83 -21.14
C LEU A 238 6.95 -17.78 -20.64
N ALA A 239 7.50 -16.58 -20.51
CA ALA A 239 8.75 -16.33 -19.82
C ALA A 239 8.66 -15.10 -18.92
N LEU A 240 9.32 -15.15 -17.77
CA LEU A 240 9.49 -14.04 -16.85
C LEU A 240 10.97 -13.70 -16.74
N ALA A 241 11.32 -12.44 -16.92
CA ALA A 241 12.71 -11.96 -16.91
C ALA A 241 13.64 -12.80 -17.83
N GLY A 242 13.13 -13.20 -19.00
CA GLY A 242 13.87 -14.03 -19.97
C GLY A 242 13.99 -15.52 -19.60
N LYS A 243 13.41 -15.96 -18.48
CA LYS A 243 13.40 -17.36 -18.03
C LYS A 243 12.06 -18.02 -18.36
N PRO A 244 12.03 -19.13 -19.12
CA PRO A 244 10.78 -19.84 -19.43
C PRO A 244 10.06 -20.31 -18.17
N VAL A 245 8.75 -20.04 -18.08
CA VAL A 245 7.87 -20.61 -17.05
C VAL A 245 7.27 -21.91 -17.60
N PRO A 246 7.59 -23.08 -17.02
CA PRO A 246 7.06 -24.34 -17.51
C PRO A 246 5.57 -24.46 -17.22
N ILE A 247 4.76 -24.74 -18.25
CA ILE A 247 3.34 -25.02 -18.09
C ILE A 247 3.17 -26.53 -17.80
N PRO A 248 2.59 -26.93 -16.65
CA PRO A 248 2.37 -28.34 -16.31
C PRO A 248 1.52 -29.07 -17.35
N LYS A 249 1.86 -30.35 -17.63
CA LYS A 249 1.11 -31.20 -18.58
C LYS A 249 -0.38 -31.30 -18.25
N GLN A 250 -0.72 -31.26 -16.96
CA GLN A 250 -2.11 -31.28 -16.47
C GLN A 250 -2.90 -30.06 -16.97
N LEU A 251 -2.30 -28.86 -16.95
CA LEU A 251 -2.95 -27.65 -17.47
C LEU A 251 -3.05 -27.66 -19.00
N LEU A 252 -2.08 -28.27 -19.70
CA LEU A 252 -2.14 -28.44 -21.17
C LEU A 252 -3.25 -29.41 -21.61
N ALA A 253 -3.65 -30.33 -20.72
CA ALA A 253 -4.69 -31.33 -20.96
C ALA A 253 -6.09 -30.91 -20.45
N ALA A 254 -6.17 -29.84 -19.65
CA ALA A 254 -7.43 -29.37 -19.07
C ALA A 254 -8.39 -28.80 -20.14
N LYS A 255 -9.68 -28.75 -19.78
CA LYS A 255 -10.73 -28.17 -20.63
C LYS A 255 -10.48 -26.67 -20.85
N PRO A 256 -10.94 -26.08 -21.96
CA PRO A 256 -10.84 -24.64 -22.19
C PRO A 256 -11.39 -23.83 -21.02
N SER A 257 -10.65 -22.80 -20.62
CA SER A 257 -11.00 -21.87 -19.53
C SER A 257 -10.64 -20.45 -19.95
N THR A 258 -11.36 -19.47 -19.39
CA THR A 258 -11.05 -18.04 -19.52
C THR A 258 -9.86 -17.64 -18.68
N ILE A 259 -9.63 -18.27 -17.53
CA ILE A 259 -8.51 -17.94 -16.64
C ILE A 259 -7.66 -19.17 -16.34
N TRP A 260 -6.35 -18.95 -16.35
CA TRP A 260 -5.34 -19.97 -16.11
C TRP A 260 -4.38 -19.48 -15.05
N GLN A 261 -4.05 -20.37 -14.11
CA GLN A 261 -3.04 -20.12 -13.10
C GLN A 261 -1.86 -21.08 -13.31
N VAL A 262 -0.66 -20.52 -13.46
CA VAL A 262 0.57 -21.28 -13.70
C VAL A 262 1.56 -20.97 -12.58
N ASN A 263 2.00 -22.01 -11.86
CA ASN A 263 2.98 -21.85 -10.79
C ASN A 263 4.33 -21.42 -11.37
N VAL A 264 4.96 -20.45 -10.71
CA VAL A 264 6.32 -20.02 -11.01
C VAL A 264 7.27 -20.82 -10.11
N PRO A 265 8.20 -21.62 -10.67
CA PRO A 265 9.18 -22.34 -9.88
C PRO A 265 10.00 -21.40 -8.99
N THR A 266 10.23 -21.81 -7.74
CA THR A 266 11.08 -21.08 -6.79
C THR A 266 12.47 -20.84 -7.40
N GLY A 267 12.97 -19.62 -7.32
CA GLY A 267 14.27 -19.24 -7.87
C GLY A 267 14.33 -19.07 -9.39
N LEU A 268 13.21 -19.21 -10.12
CA LEU A 268 13.18 -18.96 -11.57
C LEU A 268 13.48 -17.50 -11.90
N VAL A 269 12.97 -16.57 -11.09
CA VAL A 269 13.30 -15.15 -11.17
C VAL A 269 14.29 -14.85 -10.05
N PRO A 270 15.54 -14.43 -10.37
CA PRO A 270 16.54 -14.18 -9.34
C PRO A 270 16.08 -13.05 -8.42
N THR A 271 16.19 -13.29 -7.12
CA THR A 271 16.25 -12.23 -6.11
C THR A 271 17.43 -11.33 -6.49
N ILE A 272 17.16 -10.06 -6.80
CA ILE A 272 18.24 -9.15 -7.20
C ILE A 272 19.13 -8.90 -5.99
N PRO A 273 20.45 -9.16 -6.09
CA PRO A 273 21.35 -8.91 -4.98
C PRO A 273 21.53 -7.41 -4.67
N ASN A 274 21.31 -6.52 -5.66
CA ASN A 274 21.63 -5.09 -5.58
C ASN A 274 20.59 -4.18 -6.30
N GLY A 275 19.34 -4.10 -5.81
CA GLY A 275 18.39 -3.02 -6.18
C GLY A 275 17.16 -3.41 -7.03
N PRO A 276 16.31 -2.43 -7.38
CA PRO A 276 15.03 -2.66 -8.07
C PRO A 276 15.21 -3.10 -9.52
N GLY A 277 14.46 -4.11 -9.95
CA GLY A 277 14.42 -4.58 -11.33
C GLY A 277 13.20 -4.10 -12.11
N LYS A 278 13.11 -4.52 -13.37
CA LYS A 278 11.88 -4.42 -14.17
C LYS A 278 11.30 -5.82 -14.39
N LEU A 279 10.00 -5.97 -14.18
CA LEU A 279 9.30 -7.17 -14.61
C LEU A 279 9.14 -7.11 -16.12
N VAL A 280 9.77 -8.06 -16.82
CA VAL A 280 9.60 -8.27 -18.26
C VAL A 280 8.95 -9.62 -18.46
N VAL A 281 7.77 -9.63 -19.08
CA VAL A 281 7.01 -10.82 -19.43
C VAL A 281 7.10 -11.01 -20.93
N SER A 282 7.43 -12.22 -21.37
CA SER A 282 7.28 -12.61 -22.77
C SER A 282 6.15 -13.63 -22.88
N LEU A 283 5.18 -13.36 -23.75
CA LEU A 283 4.01 -14.22 -23.95
C LEU A 283 3.79 -14.44 -25.45
N THR A 284 3.76 -15.71 -25.87
CA THR A 284 3.33 -16.10 -27.22
C THR A 284 2.09 -16.96 -27.12
N ALA A 285 1.03 -16.58 -27.82
CA ALA A 285 -0.22 -17.33 -27.82
C ALA A 285 -1.00 -17.05 -29.12
N PRO A 286 -0.64 -17.73 -30.23
CA PRO A 286 -1.16 -17.38 -31.55
C PRO A 286 -2.69 -17.48 -31.62
N GLY A 287 -3.33 -16.47 -32.22
CA GLY A 287 -4.78 -16.45 -32.45
C GLY A 287 -5.61 -16.26 -31.18
N ARG A 288 -4.99 -15.89 -30.05
CA ARG A 288 -5.68 -15.63 -28.78
C ARG A 288 -5.68 -14.15 -28.44
N GLN A 289 -6.68 -13.73 -27.69
CA GLN A 289 -6.80 -12.38 -27.16
C GLN A 289 -6.58 -12.41 -25.65
N LEU A 290 -5.55 -11.70 -25.20
CA LEU A 290 -5.25 -11.49 -23.78
C LEU A 290 -6.23 -10.45 -23.24
N ALA A 291 -6.98 -10.81 -22.21
CA ALA A 291 -7.84 -9.89 -21.46
C ALA A 291 -7.15 -9.38 -20.19
N GLY A 292 -6.33 -10.22 -19.56
CA GLY A 292 -5.57 -9.81 -18.38
C GLY A 292 -4.39 -10.71 -18.09
N PHE A 293 -3.39 -10.16 -17.40
CA PHE A 293 -2.21 -10.87 -16.96
C PHE A 293 -1.85 -10.41 -15.55
N ALA A 294 -1.51 -11.33 -14.66
CA ALA A 294 -0.98 -10.96 -13.36
C ALA A 294 0.14 -11.88 -12.89
N VAL A 295 1.10 -11.33 -12.16
CA VAL A 295 1.97 -12.09 -11.26
C VAL A 295 1.49 -11.89 -9.83
N THR A 296 1.44 -12.95 -9.03
CA THR A 296 0.91 -12.92 -7.67
C THR A 296 1.89 -13.56 -6.68
N GLY A 297 1.89 -13.04 -5.45
CA GLY A 297 2.66 -13.57 -4.34
C GLY A 297 2.21 -14.97 -3.92
N ASP A 298 0.90 -15.20 -3.99
CA ASP A 298 0.25 -16.44 -3.55
C ASP A 298 -0.76 -16.90 -4.62
N PRO A 299 -0.93 -18.22 -4.81
CA PRO A 299 -1.96 -18.73 -5.71
C PRO A 299 -3.36 -18.26 -5.29
N VAL A 300 -4.16 -17.88 -6.28
CA VAL A 300 -5.58 -17.59 -6.09
C VAL A 300 -6.34 -18.90 -6.01
N ARG A 301 -7.18 -19.04 -4.98
CA ARG A 301 -8.03 -20.22 -4.77
C ARG A 301 -9.20 -20.22 -5.76
N ASP A 302 -9.61 -21.40 -6.23
CA ASP A 302 -10.71 -21.54 -7.21
C ASP A 302 -12.02 -20.88 -6.75
N MET A 303 -12.34 -20.98 -5.45
CA MET A 303 -13.53 -20.33 -4.87
C MET A 303 -13.51 -18.80 -5.04
N VAL A 304 -12.33 -18.18 -5.06
CA VAL A 304 -12.18 -16.73 -5.32
C VAL A 304 -12.41 -16.46 -6.80
N LEU A 305 -11.83 -17.25 -7.70
CA LEU A 305 -12.05 -17.10 -9.14
C LEU A 305 -13.53 -17.24 -9.51
N GLN A 306 -14.25 -18.18 -8.87
CA GLN A 306 -15.69 -18.37 -9.04
C GLN A 306 -16.51 -17.21 -8.47
N ARG A 307 -16.16 -16.71 -7.27
CA ARG A 307 -16.85 -15.57 -6.64
C ARG A 307 -16.84 -14.31 -7.51
N PHE A 308 -15.79 -14.11 -8.29
CA PHE A 308 -15.64 -12.97 -9.20
C PHE A 308 -15.99 -13.30 -10.65
N GLU A 309 -16.59 -14.47 -10.91
CA GLU A 309 -17.04 -14.91 -12.24
C GLU A 309 -15.92 -14.89 -13.30
N LEU A 310 -14.70 -15.24 -12.87
CA LEU A 310 -13.52 -15.30 -13.75
C LEU A 310 -13.20 -16.72 -14.25
N ALA A 311 -13.68 -17.74 -13.52
CA ALA A 311 -13.45 -19.16 -13.77
C ALA A 311 -14.39 -19.76 -14.84
#